data_AF-C6W5Y5-F1
#
_entry.id   AF-C6W5Y5-F1
#
_cell.length_a   1.000
_cell.length_b   1.000
_cell.length_c   1.000
_cell.angle_alpha   90.00
_cell.angle_beta   90.00
_cell.angle_gamma   90.00
#
_symmetry.space_group_name_H-M   'P 1'
#
loop_
_entity.id
_entity.type
_entity.pdbx_description
1 polymer ?
#
loop_
_entity_poly.entity_id
_entity_poly.type
_entity_poly.pdbx_seq_one_letter_code
_entity_poly.pdbx_strand_id
1 'polypeptide(L)'
;MDVSLLNPAVPEDEKRIKEAFEDRNWNEIKSADSWVVFKVMAEFVEGFDKLAKIGPCVSIFGSARTLPDNPYYKTAEDIAAKLVRHGYGVITGGGPGIMEAGNKGAFEQGGKSVGLNIKLPFEQHSNLYIDHDKSINFDFFFVRKVMFVKYSQGFIVMPGGFGTLDELFEAMTLIQTKKIGRFPIVLVGSTYWSGLLDWIKGTMLTEHNINPEDLKLISIVDTPDEAVKVIDTFYSKYLLKPNF
;
A
#
# COMPACT_ATOMS: atom_id res chain seq x y z
N MET A 1 22.33 -12.86 -18.71
CA MET A 1 21.84 -13.46 -17.46
C MET A 1 21.07 -14.70 -17.83
N ASP A 2 21.43 -15.83 -17.24
CA ASP A 2 20.81 -17.12 -17.50
C ASP A 2 19.43 -17.15 -16.82
N VAL A 3 18.35 -17.31 -17.61
CA VAL A 3 16.95 -17.31 -17.14
C VAL A 3 16.57 -18.70 -16.59
N SER A 4 17.49 -19.66 -16.60
CA SER A 4 17.26 -21.05 -16.17
C SER A 4 17.16 -21.26 -14.65
N LEU A 5 17.21 -20.20 -13.83
CA LEU A 5 17.07 -20.28 -12.36
C LEU A 5 15.63 -20.06 -11.84
N LEU A 6 14.62 -20.09 -12.71
CA LEU A 6 13.21 -20.08 -12.27
C LEU A 6 12.84 -21.49 -11.75
N ASN A 7 12.97 -21.61 -10.44
CA ASN A 7 12.90 -22.80 -9.57
C ASN A 7 11.84 -23.88 -9.90
N PRO A 8 12.14 -25.17 -9.61
CA PRO A 8 11.13 -26.22 -9.44
C PRO A 8 10.26 -25.93 -8.18
N ALA A 9 8.96 -26.20 -8.25
CA ALA A 9 8.01 -25.94 -7.17
C ALA A 9 8.39 -26.69 -5.86
N VAL A 10 8.27 -26.01 -4.72
CA VAL A 10 8.45 -26.61 -3.38
C VAL A 10 7.21 -27.47 -3.05
N PRO A 11 7.31 -28.61 -2.35
CA PRO A 11 6.18 -29.56 -2.18
C PRO A 11 4.89 -28.98 -1.58
N GLU A 12 4.98 -27.93 -0.76
CA GLU A 12 3.79 -27.25 -0.21
C GLU A 12 3.09 -26.37 -1.26
N ASP A 13 3.84 -25.79 -2.19
CA ASP A 13 3.29 -25.04 -3.32
C ASP A 13 2.59 -26.00 -4.30
N GLU A 14 3.13 -27.20 -4.53
CA GLU A 14 2.47 -28.22 -5.36
C GLU A 14 1.10 -28.63 -4.80
N LYS A 15 0.97 -28.75 -3.48
CA LYS A 15 -0.32 -29.09 -2.85
C LYS A 15 -1.33 -27.95 -3.07
N ARG A 16 -0.94 -26.70 -2.84
CA ARG A 16 -1.81 -25.53 -3.07
C ARG A 16 -2.17 -25.37 -4.54
N ILE A 17 -1.24 -25.66 -5.44
CA ILE A 17 -1.48 -25.70 -6.88
C ILE A 17 -2.52 -26.76 -7.21
N LYS A 18 -2.36 -28.00 -6.72
CA LYS A 18 -3.33 -29.09 -6.95
C LYS A 18 -4.72 -28.73 -6.42
N GLU A 19 -4.83 -28.24 -5.18
CA GLU A 19 -6.10 -27.80 -4.57
C GLU A 19 -6.78 -26.65 -5.35
N ALA A 20 -6.00 -25.75 -5.96
CA ALA A 20 -6.53 -24.66 -6.79
C ALA A 20 -7.12 -25.14 -8.12
N PHE A 21 -6.70 -26.31 -8.62
CA PHE A 21 -7.13 -26.89 -9.88
C PHE A 21 -8.00 -28.16 -9.72
N GLU A 22 -8.47 -28.48 -8.51
CA GLU A 22 -9.41 -29.57 -8.29
C GLU A 22 -10.82 -29.23 -8.83
N ASP A 23 -11.39 -30.14 -9.63
CA ASP A 23 -12.75 -30.00 -10.18
C ASP A 23 -13.79 -30.00 -9.06
N ARG A 24 -14.42 -28.84 -8.83
CA ARG A 24 -15.52 -28.70 -7.86
C ARG A 24 -16.87 -28.90 -8.54
N ASN A 25 -17.84 -29.43 -7.79
CA ASN A 25 -19.20 -29.64 -8.28
C ASN A 25 -19.91 -28.29 -8.55
N TRP A 26 -20.47 -28.11 -9.75
CA TRP A 26 -21.05 -26.84 -10.23
C TRP A 26 -22.09 -26.18 -9.31
N ASN A 27 -22.84 -26.96 -8.54
CA ASN A 27 -23.83 -26.43 -7.58
C ASN A 27 -23.17 -25.88 -6.31
N GLU A 28 -22.08 -26.50 -5.86
CA GLU A 28 -21.28 -26.01 -4.73
C GLU A 28 -20.52 -24.74 -5.12
N ILE A 29 -20.02 -24.67 -6.36
CA ILE A 29 -19.42 -23.47 -6.95
C ILE A 29 -20.42 -22.30 -6.92
N LYS A 30 -21.65 -22.48 -7.45
CA LYS A 30 -22.66 -21.40 -7.48
C LYS A 30 -23.05 -20.86 -6.10
N SER A 31 -23.23 -21.74 -5.11
CA SER A 31 -23.60 -21.32 -3.75
C SER A 31 -22.42 -20.66 -3.03
N ALA A 32 -21.20 -21.15 -3.24
CA ALA A 32 -19.98 -20.55 -2.69
C ALA A 32 -19.72 -19.16 -3.31
N ASP A 33 -19.90 -19.01 -4.62
CA ASP A 33 -19.71 -17.74 -5.33
C ASP A 33 -20.69 -16.67 -4.86
N SER A 34 -21.95 -17.05 -4.63
CA SER A 34 -22.97 -16.12 -4.11
C SER A 34 -22.60 -15.62 -2.71
N TRP A 35 -22.12 -16.50 -1.83
CA TRP A 35 -21.64 -16.12 -0.50
C TRP A 35 -20.42 -15.19 -0.56
N VAL A 36 -19.47 -15.47 -1.47
CA VAL A 36 -18.31 -14.61 -1.71
C VAL A 36 -18.74 -13.20 -2.11
N VAL A 37 -19.73 -13.04 -2.99
CA VAL A 37 -20.25 -11.72 -3.37
C VAL A 37 -20.79 -10.96 -2.15
N PHE A 38 -21.60 -11.60 -1.31
CA PHE A 38 -22.11 -10.95 -0.09
C PHE A 38 -20.98 -10.55 0.86
N LYS A 39 -19.96 -11.40 1.01
CA LYS A 39 -18.81 -11.12 1.85
C LYS A 39 -17.99 -9.94 1.32
N VAL A 40 -17.75 -9.89 0.01
CA VAL A 40 -17.09 -8.75 -0.66
C VAL A 40 -17.88 -7.46 -0.43
N MET A 41 -19.21 -7.50 -0.59
CA MET A 41 -20.06 -6.35 -0.33
C MET A 41 -19.98 -5.90 1.14
N ALA A 42 -19.97 -6.84 2.09
CA ALA A 42 -19.84 -6.54 3.50
C ALA A 42 -18.51 -5.85 3.83
N GLU A 43 -17.38 -6.33 3.28
CA GLU A 43 -16.08 -5.68 3.47
C GLU A 43 -16.03 -4.28 2.87
N PHE A 44 -16.68 -4.04 1.71
CA PHE A 44 -16.80 -2.70 1.16
C PHE A 44 -17.61 -1.77 2.07
N VAL A 45 -18.75 -2.24 2.58
CA VAL A 45 -19.61 -1.45 3.47
C VAL A 45 -18.87 -1.10 4.76
N GLU A 46 -18.21 -2.08 5.40
CA GLU A 46 -17.44 -1.85 6.62
C GLU A 46 -16.28 -0.87 6.37
N GLY A 47 -15.49 -1.11 5.31
CA GLY A 47 -14.37 -0.25 4.95
C GLY A 47 -14.80 1.19 4.67
N PHE A 48 -15.90 1.38 3.93
CA PHE A 48 -16.40 2.71 3.65
C PHE A 48 -16.95 3.42 4.88
N ASP A 49 -17.75 2.77 5.72
CA ASP A 49 -18.34 3.40 6.90
C ASP A 49 -17.28 3.78 7.94
N LYS A 50 -16.28 2.91 8.17
CA LYS A 50 -15.20 3.20 9.12
C LYS A 50 -14.29 4.32 8.61
N LEU A 51 -13.84 4.24 7.36
CA LEU A 51 -12.84 5.17 6.83
C LEU A 51 -13.43 6.53 6.44
N ALA A 52 -14.71 6.63 6.08
CA ALA A 52 -15.35 7.91 5.77
C ALA A 52 -15.42 8.86 6.98
N LYS A 53 -15.35 8.32 8.21
CA LYS A 53 -15.31 9.09 9.46
C LYS A 53 -13.89 9.53 9.82
N ILE A 54 -12.88 9.04 9.11
CA ILE A 54 -11.48 9.37 9.32
C ILE A 54 -11.14 10.61 8.49
N GLY A 55 -10.25 11.45 9.05
CA GLY A 55 -9.83 12.68 8.36
C GLY A 55 -8.91 12.38 7.18
N PRO A 56 -8.33 13.42 6.55
CA PRO A 56 -7.34 13.21 5.50
C PRO A 56 -6.19 12.36 6.06
N CYS A 57 -5.86 11.28 5.35
CA CYS A 57 -4.78 10.38 5.73
C CYS A 57 -3.78 10.24 4.59
N VAL A 58 -2.55 9.87 4.93
CA VAL A 58 -1.51 9.48 3.98
C VAL A 58 -1.20 8.00 4.21
N SER A 59 -1.08 7.24 3.13
CA SER A 59 -0.77 5.81 3.21
C SER A 59 0.74 5.62 3.20
N ILE A 60 1.26 4.81 4.14
CA ILE A 60 2.66 4.43 4.18
C ILE A 60 2.79 2.95 3.84
N PHE A 61 3.57 2.65 2.80
CA PHE A 61 3.89 1.29 2.35
C PHE A 61 5.39 1.03 2.50
N GLY A 62 5.73 -0.24 2.72
CA GLY A 62 7.11 -0.71 2.73
C GLY A 62 7.22 -2.15 3.22
N SER A 63 8.45 -2.61 3.39
CA SER A 63 8.74 -3.98 3.80
C SER A 63 8.17 -4.32 5.18
N ALA A 64 7.47 -5.46 5.27
CA ALA A 64 7.09 -6.11 6.52
C ALA A 64 8.30 -6.69 7.29
N ARG A 65 9.46 -6.81 6.63
CA ARG A 65 10.66 -7.48 7.14
C ARG A 65 11.70 -6.53 7.70
N THR A 66 11.49 -5.22 7.60
CA THR A 66 12.44 -4.22 8.10
C THR A 66 12.44 -4.23 9.63
N LEU A 67 13.61 -4.36 10.24
CA LEU A 67 13.74 -4.38 11.70
C LEU A 67 13.77 -2.95 12.30
N PRO A 68 13.41 -2.76 13.59
CA PRO A 68 13.35 -1.45 14.22
C PRO A 68 14.65 -0.65 14.30
N ASP A 69 15.80 -1.32 14.22
CA ASP A 69 17.15 -0.74 14.19
C ASP A 69 17.57 -0.28 12.78
N ASN A 70 16.83 -0.68 11.75
CA ASN A 70 17.10 -0.27 10.38
C ASN A 70 16.80 1.24 10.20
N PRO A 71 17.68 2.01 9.53
CA PRO A 71 17.46 3.42 9.26
C PRO A 71 16.11 3.73 8.61
N TYR A 72 15.63 2.90 7.68
CA TYR A 72 14.35 3.11 7.02
C TYR A 72 13.15 2.95 7.96
N TYR A 73 13.26 2.14 9.01
CA TYR A 73 12.24 2.07 10.05
C TYR A 73 12.12 3.42 10.75
N LYS A 74 13.26 3.99 11.17
CA LYS A 74 13.30 5.32 11.83
C LYS A 74 12.82 6.43 10.91
N THR A 75 13.22 6.41 9.65
CA THR A 75 12.73 7.36 8.65
C THR A 75 11.21 7.26 8.48
N ALA A 76 10.62 6.05 8.43
CA ALA A 76 9.17 5.88 8.34
C ALA A 76 8.43 6.38 9.59
N GLU A 77 8.97 6.10 10.78
CA GLU A 77 8.47 6.59 12.06
C GLU A 77 8.47 8.14 12.09
N ASP A 78 9.58 8.77 11.68
CA ASP A 78 9.71 10.23 11.62
C ASP A 78 8.78 10.88 10.58
N ILE A 79 8.60 10.25 9.42
CA ILE A 79 7.66 10.71 8.39
C ILE A 79 6.24 10.69 8.95
N ALA A 80 5.82 9.58 9.58
CA ALA A 80 4.50 9.45 10.16
C ALA A 80 4.25 10.50 11.25
N ALA A 81 5.22 10.71 12.13
CA ALA A 81 5.13 11.74 13.16
C ALA A 81 4.96 13.15 12.58
N LYS A 82 5.70 13.48 11.51
CA LYS A 82 5.59 14.78 10.83
C LYS A 82 4.25 14.93 10.11
N LEU A 83 3.78 13.89 9.42
CA LEU A 83 2.44 13.88 8.80
C LEU A 83 1.34 14.20 9.81
N VAL A 84 1.40 13.60 11.01
CA VAL A 84 0.45 13.90 12.09
C VAL A 84 0.53 15.35 12.55
N ARG A 85 1.73 15.90 12.74
CA ARG A 85 1.90 17.32 13.10
C ARG A 85 1.35 18.28 12.04
N HIS A 86 1.28 17.84 10.80
CA HIS A 86 0.72 18.60 9.67
C HIS A 86 -0.80 18.35 9.47
N GLY A 87 -1.42 17.57 10.37
CA GLY A 87 -2.88 17.36 10.40
C GLY A 87 -3.38 16.14 9.63
N TYR A 88 -2.47 15.29 9.11
CA TYR A 88 -2.84 14.05 8.43
C TYR A 88 -2.90 12.87 9.40
N GLY A 89 -3.80 11.93 9.17
CA GLY A 89 -3.68 10.58 9.71
C GLY A 89 -2.73 9.71 8.90
N VAL A 90 -2.40 8.54 9.42
CA VAL A 90 -1.58 7.55 8.72
C VAL A 90 -2.37 6.26 8.54
N ILE A 91 -2.37 5.75 7.31
CA ILE A 91 -2.91 4.43 6.97
C ILE A 91 -1.75 3.52 6.60
N THR A 92 -1.72 2.30 7.15
CA THR A 92 -0.76 1.27 6.75
C THR A 92 -1.47 -0.06 6.52
N GLY A 93 -0.71 -1.07 6.10
CA GLY A 93 -1.19 -2.44 6.04
C GLY A 93 -1.32 -3.16 7.38
N GLY A 94 -0.95 -2.51 8.49
CA GLY A 94 -1.10 -3.00 9.86
C GLY A 94 -0.16 -4.12 10.31
N GLY A 95 0.69 -4.63 9.41
CA GLY A 95 1.70 -5.63 9.72
C GLY A 95 2.95 -5.06 10.43
N PRO A 96 4.00 -5.88 10.57
CA PRO A 96 5.29 -5.49 11.16
C PRO A 96 6.12 -4.59 10.22
N GLY A 97 7.33 -4.25 10.67
CA GLY A 97 8.33 -3.53 9.90
C GLY A 97 7.94 -2.10 9.57
N ILE A 98 8.04 -1.68 8.31
CA ILE A 98 7.72 -0.30 7.92
C ILE A 98 6.27 0.07 8.25
N MET A 99 5.34 -0.88 8.12
CA MET A 99 3.94 -0.64 8.44
C MET A 99 3.77 -0.31 9.93
N GLU A 100 4.45 -1.08 10.80
CA GLU A 100 4.51 -0.81 12.23
C GLU A 100 5.17 0.54 12.53
N ALA A 101 6.30 0.87 11.88
CA ALA A 101 6.98 2.14 12.06
C ALA A 101 6.06 3.34 11.75
N GLY A 102 5.31 3.25 10.65
CA GLY A 102 4.32 4.24 10.26
C GLY A 102 3.20 4.39 11.29
N ASN A 103 2.66 3.27 11.79
CA ASN A 103 1.64 3.32 12.84
C ASN A 103 2.19 3.88 14.16
N LYS A 104 3.40 3.46 14.56
CA LYS A 104 4.10 3.91 15.77
C LYS A 104 4.31 5.41 15.78
N GLY A 105 4.89 5.96 14.71
CA GLY A 105 5.12 7.40 14.60
C GLY A 105 3.83 8.21 14.64
N ALA A 106 2.74 7.71 14.06
CA ALA A 106 1.44 8.37 14.12
C ALA A 106 0.81 8.31 15.51
N PHE A 107 0.84 7.12 16.13
CA PHE A 107 0.28 6.86 17.46
C PHE A 107 0.98 7.68 18.55
N GLU A 108 2.32 7.73 18.54
CA GLU A 108 3.11 8.48 19.53
C GLU A 108 2.90 10.00 19.44
N GLN A 109 2.42 10.51 18.29
CA GLN A 109 2.02 11.91 18.14
C GLN A 109 0.53 12.15 18.47
N GLY A 110 -0.21 11.13 18.92
CA GLY A 110 -1.65 11.24 19.20
C GLY A 110 -2.49 11.45 17.94
N GLY A 111 -1.96 11.11 16.76
CA GLY A 111 -2.67 11.20 15.49
C GLY A 111 -3.53 9.97 15.21
N LYS A 112 -4.26 10.01 14.10
CA LYS A 112 -5.06 8.87 13.64
C LYS A 112 -4.13 7.80 13.07
N SER A 113 -4.09 6.62 13.69
CA SER A 113 -3.28 5.48 13.24
C SER A 113 -4.19 4.34 12.78
N VAL A 114 -4.23 4.09 11.47
CA VAL A 114 -5.14 3.14 10.82
C VAL A 114 -4.37 1.92 10.32
N GLY A 115 -4.93 0.73 10.54
CA GLY A 115 -4.41 -0.53 10.03
C GLY A 115 -5.43 -1.24 9.16
N LEU A 116 -5.12 -1.35 7.86
CA LEU A 116 -5.89 -2.17 6.93
C LEU A 116 -5.21 -3.53 6.81
N ASN A 117 -5.57 -4.46 7.69
CA ASN A 117 -4.97 -5.79 7.78
C ASN A 117 -5.53 -6.70 6.68
N ILE A 118 -4.76 -7.71 6.29
CA ILE A 118 -5.20 -8.77 5.38
C ILE A 118 -4.95 -10.12 6.04
N LYS A 119 -5.93 -11.02 5.94
CA LYS A 119 -5.78 -12.37 6.50
C LYS A 119 -4.81 -13.19 5.66
N LEU A 120 -3.65 -13.54 6.24
CA LEU A 120 -2.63 -14.37 5.60
C LEU A 120 -2.40 -15.67 6.37
N PRO A 121 -1.85 -16.72 5.73
CA PRO A 121 -1.56 -17.98 6.41
C PRO A 121 -0.40 -17.88 7.42
N PHE A 122 0.47 -16.88 7.29
CA PHE A 122 1.75 -16.77 8.00
C PHE A 122 2.01 -15.41 8.68
N GLU A 123 1.07 -14.49 8.63
CA GLU A 123 1.21 -13.13 9.18
C GLU A 123 -0.12 -12.75 9.83
N GLN A 124 -0.26 -13.00 11.15
CA GLN A 124 -1.56 -13.02 11.82
C GLN A 124 -1.77 -11.98 12.91
N HIS A 125 -0.80 -11.10 13.18
CA HIS A 125 -0.93 -10.11 14.24
C HIS A 125 -0.76 -8.70 13.70
N SER A 126 -1.83 -7.91 13.87
CA SER A 126 -1.78 -6.45 13.75
C SER A 126 -0.77 -5.90 14.75
N ASN A 127 -0.01 -4.88 14.35
CA ASN A 127 0.89 -4.21 15.28
C ASN A 127 0.12 -3.43 16.38
N LEU A 128 0.81 -3.15 17.49
CA LEU A 128 0.21 -2.59 18.70
C LEU A 128 -0.09 -1.09 18.62
N TYR A 129 0.32 -0.41 17.56
CA TYR A 129 0.21 1.05 17.41
C TYR A 129 -0.97 1.47 16.53
N ILE A 130 -1.82 0.54 16.11
CA ILE A 130 -3.07 0.84 15.44
C ILE A 130 -4.12 1.21 16.49
N ASP A 131 -4.88 2.28 16.24
CA ASP A 131 -5.98 2.64 17.15
C ASP A 131 -7.01 1.51 17.20
N HIS A 132 -7.49 1.18 18.41
CA HIS A 132 -8.42 0.06 18.62
C HIS A 132 -9.68 0.12 17.73
N ASP A 133 -10.17 1.33 17.43
CA ASP A 133 -11.35 1.56 16.59
C ASP A 133 -11.03 1.69 15.08
N LYS A 134 -9.75 1.63 14.69
CA LYS A 134 -9.27 1.84 13.29
C LYS A 134 -8.45 0.67 12.76
N SER A 135 -8.62 -0.51 13.35
CA SER A 135 -8.16 -1.78 12.79
C SER A 135 -9.29 -2.42 11.98
N ILE A 136 -9.04 -2.64 10.69
CA ILE A 136 -9.99 -3.29 9.76
C ILE A 136 -9.30 -4.52 9.19
N ASN A 137 -10.00 -5.65 9.17
CA ASN A 137 -9.49 -6.91 8.63
C ASN A 137 -10.20 -7.23 7.32
N PHE A 138 -9.44 -7.46 6.26
CA PHE A 138 -9.95 -7.87 4.97
C PHE A 138 -9.56 -9.33 4.70
N ASP A 139 -10.43 -10.06 4.02
CA ASP A 139 -10.10 -11.34 3.40
C ASP A 139 -9.75 -11.17 1.92
N PHE A 140 -10.21 -10.09 1.27
CA PHE A 140 -10.00 -9.84 -0.16
C PHE A 140 -9.03 -8.68 -0.41
N PHE A 141 -7.89 -8.98 -1.05
CA PHE A 141 -6.88 -7.98 -1.42
C PHE A 141 -7.45 -6.80 -2.20
N PHE A 142 -8.30 -7.05 -3.18
CA PHE A 142 -8.83 -5.98 -4.03
C PHE A 142 -9.74 -5.00 -3.26
N VAL A 143 -10.47 -5.46 -2.24
CA VAL A 143 -11.29 -4.56 -1.40
C VAL A 143 -10.37 -3.66 -0.58
N ARG A 144 -9.36 -4.25 0.07
CA ARG A 144 -8.34 -3.53 0.83
C ARG A 144 -7.62 -2.47 -0.01
N LYS A 145 -7.23 -2.81 -1.24
CA LYS A 145 -6.57 -1.89 -2.18
C LYS A 145 -7.43 -0.68 -2.53
N VAL A 146 -8.73 -0.89 -2.77
CA VAL A 146 -9.67 0.21 -2.97
C VAL A 146 -9.68 1.16 -1.77
N MET A 147 -9.62 0.64 -0.54
CA MET A 147 -9.57 1.48 0.66
C MET A 147 -8.30 2.32 0.75
N PHE A 148 -7.15 1.76 0.41
CA PHE A 148 -5.89 2.52 0.35
C PHE A 148 -5.96 3.67 -0.64
N VAL A 149 -6.49 3.43 -1.85
CA VAL A 149 -6.56 4.46 -2.87
C VAL A 149 -7.62 5.50 -2.54
N LYS A 150 -8.81 5.09 -2.09
CA LYS A 150 -9.95 5.98 -1.84
C LYS A 150 -9.71 6.98 -0.72
N TYR A 151 -9.18 6.51 0.42
CA TYR A 151 -9.09 7.31 1.65
C TYR A 151 -7.72 7.95 1.89
N SER A 152 -6.79 7.76 0.95
CA SER A 152 -5.47 8.37 1.03
C SER A 152 -5.36 9.63 0.19
N GLN A 153 -4.70 10.64 0.76
CA GLN A 153 -4.33 11.88 0.11
C GLN A 153 -2.93 11.77 -0.51
N GLY A 154 -2.19 10.71 -0.25
CA GLY A 154 -0.82 10.62 -0.70
C GLY A 154 -0.20 9.30 -0.31
N PHE A 155 0.72 8.81 -1.12
CA PHE A 155 1.47 7.60 -0.81
C PHE A 155 2.90 7.97 -0.44
N ILE A 156 3.35 7.49 0.71
CA ILE A 156 4.77 7.37 1.05
C ILE A 156 5.16 5.92 0.86
N VAL A 157 6.12 5.67 -0.02
CA VAL A 157 6.58 4.35 -0.40
C VAL A 157 8.03 4.20 0.04
N MET A 158 8.21 3.52 1.16
CA MET A 158 9.51 3.15 1.72
C MET A 158 10.04 1.89 1.02
N PRO A 159 11.34 1.58 1.16
CA PRO A 159 11.91 0.35 0.63
C PRO A 159 11.12 -0.91 1.01
N GLY A 160 10.81 -1.74 0.02
CA GLY A 160 9.83 -2.80 0.14
C GLY A 160 9.83 -3.82 -0.99
N GLY A 161 9.23 -4.98 -0.74
CA GLY A 161 9.19 -6.08 -1.71
C GLY A 161 7.97 -6.01 -2.64
N PHE A 162 7.51 -7.18 -3.09
CA PHE A 162 6.41 -7.28 -4.06
C PHE A 162 5.11 -6.62 -3.62
N GLY A 163 4.70 -6.74 -2.35
CA GLY A 163 3.50 -6.06 -1.87
C GLY A 163 3.61 -4.53 -1.96
N THR A 164 4.79 -3.97 -1.75
CA THR A 164 5.03 -2.52 -1.88
C THR A 164 5.02 -2.09 -3.35
N LEU A 165 5.62 -2.89 -4.24
CA LEU A 165 5.60 -2.63 -5.68
C LEU A 165 4.18 -2.75 -6.27
N ASP A 166 3.39 -3.70 -5.79
CA ASP A 166 2.00 -3.91 -6.20
C ASP A 166 1.16 -2.64 -5.95
N GLU A 167 1.19 -2.10 -4.72
CA GLU A 167 0.47 -0.87 -4.37
C GLU A 167 1.00 0.37 -5.12
N LEU A 168 2.33 0.45 -5.32
CA LEU A 168 2.96 1.53 -6.09
C LEU A 168 2.47 1.56 -7.55
N PHE A 169 2.60 0.43 -8.25
CA PHE A 169 2.24 0.36 -9.67
C PHE A 169 0.73 0.41 -9.89
N GLU A 170 -0.07 -0.08 -8.94
CA GLU A 170 -1.52 0.08 -9.00
C GLU A 170 -1.92 1.55 -8.94
N ALA A 171 -1.39 2.32 -7.97
CA ALA A 171 -1.68 3.76 -7.88
C ALA A 171 -1.21 4.51 -9.13
N MET A 172 -0.01 4.23 -9.63
CA MET A 172 0.49 4.82 -10.87
C MET A 172 -0.43 4.51 -12.06
N THR A 173 -0.85 3.26 -12.21
CA THR A 173 -1.75 2.84 -13.29
C THR A 173 -3.11 3.52 -13.20
N LEU A 174 -3.69 3.63 -11.99
CA LEU A 174 -4.98 4.29 -11.79
C LEU A 174 -4.94 5.79 -12.12
N ILE A 175 -3.85 6.48 -11.77
CA ILE A 175 -3.66 7.90 -12.11
C ILE A 175 -3.40 8.06 -13.61
N GLN A 176 -2.51 7.25 -14.19
CA GLN A 176 -2.17 7.26 -15.62
C GLN A 176 -3.42 7.07 -16.49
N THR A 177 -4.28 6.12 -16.11
CA THR A 177 -5.53 5.81 -16.82
C THR A 177 -6.69 6.75 -16.46
N LYS A 178 -6.46 7.76 -15.62
CA LYS A 178 -7.46 8.74 -15.15
C LYS A 178 -8.67 8.11 -14.47
N LYS A 179 -8.51 6.90 -13.91
CA LYS A 179 -9.54 6.26 -13.08
C LYS A 179 -9.67 6.94 -11.74
N ILE A 180 -8.61 7.60 -11.29
CA ILE A 180 -8.61 8.46 -10.10
C ILE A 180 -8.01 9.83 -10.39
N GLY A 181 -8.31 10.78 -9.51
CA GLY A 181 -7.61 12.05 -9.44
C GLY A 181 -6.14 11.83 -9.07
N ARG A 182 -5.27 12.71 -9.57
CA ARG A 182 -3.86 12.68 -9.22
C ARG A 182 -3.69 13.04 -7.75
N PHE A 183 -2.84 12.31 -7.05
CA PHE A 183 -2.34 12.61 -5.71
C PHE A 183 -0.82 12.35 -5.66
N PRO A 184 -0.09 12.90 -4.68
CA PRO A 184 1.36 12.74 -4.60
C PRO A 184 1.78 11.31 -4.21
N ILE A 185 2.65 10.70 -5.02
CA ILE A 185 3.32 9.44 -4.73
C ILE A 185 4.80 9.75 -4.47
N VAL A 186 5.30 9.40 -3.29
CA VAL A 186 6.65 9.74 -2.82
C VAL A 186 7.42 8.45 -2.54
N LEU A 187 8.48 8.22 -3.30
CA LEU A 187 9.44 7.15 -3.05
C LEU A 187 10.55 7.67 -2.13
N VAL A 188 10.79 6.97 -1.01
CA VAL A 188 11.83 7.35 -0.04
C VAL A 188 13.04 6.43 -0.17
N GLY A 189 14.24 7.01 -0.22
CA GLY A 189 15.51 6.30 -0.35
C GLY A 189 15.93 6.15 -1.81
N SER A 190 16.48 7.21 -2.39
CA SER A 190 16.90 7.29 -3.80
C SER A 190 17.82 6.15 -4.22
N THR A 191 18.73 5.74 -3.34
CA THR A 191 19.65 4.61 -3.57
C THR A 191 18.91 3.28 -3.76
N TYR A 192 17.81 3.06 -3.04
CA TYR A 192 17.03 1.82 -3.17
C TYR A 192 16.25 1.76 -4.49
N TRP A 193 15.68 2.90 -4.90
CA TRP A 193 14.78 2.97 -6.07
C TRP A 193 15.50 3.17 -7.41
N SER A 194 16.77 3.58 -7.39
CA SER A 194 17.54 3.93 -8.61
C SER A 194 17.48 2.83 -9.67
N GLY A 195 17.77 1.58 -9.32
CA GLY A 195 17.79 0.47 -10.27
C GLY A 195 16.44 0.21 -10.95
N LEU A 196 15.33 0.32 -10.22
CA LEU A 196 13.99 0.19 -10.78
C LEU A 196 13.70 1.34 -11.75
N LEU A 197 14.02 2.57 -11.36
CA LEU A 197 13.75 3.76 -12.16
C LEU A 197 14.62 3.83 -13.41
N ASP A 198 15.86 3.36 -13.32
CA ASP A 198 16.76 3.23 -14.46
C ASP A 198 16.22 2.21 -15.46
N TRP A 199 15.64 1.10 -15.00
CA TRP A 199 14.95 0.16 -15.88
C TRP A 199 13.67 0.75 -16.51
N ILE A 200 12.83 1.44 -15.73
CA ILE A 200 11.62 2.09 -16.26
C ILE A 200 12.00 3.11 -17.35
N LYS A 201 13.05 3.91 -17.14
CA LYS A 201 13.52 4.92 -18.11
C LYS A 201 14.25 4.29 -19.29
N GLY A 202 15.14 3.34 -19.03
CA GLY A 202 16.02 2.75 -20.02
C GLY A 202 15.32 1.72 -20.91
N THR A 203 14.30 1.05 -20.39
CA THR A 203 13.56 0.00 -21.10
C THR A 203 12.12 0.42 -21.38
N MET A 204 11.27 0.58 -20.36
CA MET A 204 9.84 0.80 -20.61
C MET A 204 9.56 2.07 -21.43
N LEU A 205 10.24 3.17 -21.11
CA LEU A 205 10.09 4.43 -21.85
C LEU A 205 10.68 4.34 -23.27
N THR A 206 11.87 3.76 -23.40
CA THR A 206 12.53 3.55 -24.71
C THR A 206 11.70 2.67 -25.65
N GLU A 207 11.03 1.66 -25.09
CA GLU A 207 10.13 0.75 -25.83
C GLU A 207 8.72 1.32 -26.03
N HIS A 208 8.47 2.57 -25.61
CA HIS A 208 7.16 3.23 -25.72
C HIS A 208 6.02 2.54 -24.95
N ASN A 209 6.33 1.79 -23.91
CA ASN A 209 5.34 1.16 -23.02
C ASN A 209 4.74 2.16 -22.01
N ILE A 210 5.37 3.33 -21.83
CA ILE A 210 4.88 4.46 -21.01
C ILE A 210 5.18 5.79 -21.70
N ASN A 211 4.49 6.86 -21.27
CA ASN A 211 4.76 8.22 -21.71
C ASN A 211 5.80 8.92 -20.81
N PRO A 212 6.57 9.90 -21.31
CA PRO A 212 7.49 10.70 -20.50
C PRO A 212 6.81 11.39 -19.30
N GLU A 213 5.54 11.77 -19.44
CA GLU A 213 4.75 12.43 -18.40
C GLU A 213 4.42 11.49 -17.22
N ASP A 214 4.41 10.17 -17.44
CA ASP A 214 4.10 9.19 -16.41
C ASP A 214 5.21 9.14 -15.34
N LEU A 215 6.45 9.47 -15.71
CA LEU A 215 7.56 9.61 -14.77
C LEU A 215 7.35 10.76 -13.78
N LYS A 216 6.53 11.75 -14.14
CA LYS A 216 6.22 12.89 -13.25
C LYS A 216 5.21 12.51 -12.18
N LEU A 217 4.64 11.31 -12.19
CA LEU A 217 3.67 10.86 -11.19
C LEU A 217 4.32 10.62 -9.82
N ILE A 218 5.61 10.32 -9.80
CA ILE A 218 6.37 10.02 -8.59
C ILE A 218 7.36 11.12 -8.25
N SER A 219 7.63 11.31 -6.96
CA SER A 219 8.73 12.11 -6.43
C SER A 219 9.67 11.20 -5.65
N ILE A 220 10.98 11.44 -5.73
CA ILE A 220 11.98 10.65 -4.99
C ILE A 220 12.67 11.59 -4.01
N VAL A 221 12.76 11.16 -2.76
CA VAL A 221 13.30 11.96 -1.66
C VAL A 221 14.14 11.09 -0.74
N ASP A 222 14.98 11.69 0.09
CA ASP A 222 15.86 10.96 1.02
C ASP A 222 15.58 11.30 2.49
N THR A 223 14.82 12.37 2.76
CA THR A 223 14.55 12.83 4.12
C THR A 223 13.06 12.87 4.47
N PRO A 224 12.71 12.72 5.76
CA PRO A 224 11.33 12.90 6.21
C PRO A 224 10.73 14.26 5.87
N ASP A 225 11.52 15.33 5.95
CA ASP A 225 11.06 16.69 5.66
C ASP A 225 10.69 16.88 4.20
N GLU A 226 11.51 16.36 3.29
CA GLU A 226 11.20 16.38 1.86
C GLU A 226 9.94 15.58 1.55
N ALA A 227 9.76 14.41 2.17
CA ALA A 227 8.59 13.57 1.95
C ALA A 227 7.29 14.31 2.29
N VAL A 228 7.20 14.91 3.48
CA VAL A 228 6.02 15.67 3.91
C VAL A 228 5.84 16.93 3.08
N LYS A 229 6.94 17.61 2.72
CA LYS A 229 6.89 18.81 1.86
C LYS A 229 6.26 18.52 0.49
N VAL A 230 6.50 17.35 -0.10
CA VAL A 230 5.87 16.96 -1.38
C VAL A 230 4.35 16.87 -1.21
N ILE A 231 3.86 16.26 -0.12
CA ILE A 231 2.42 16.16 0.18
C ILE A 231 1.82 17.56 0.35
N ASP A 232 2.42 18.39 1.19
CA ASP A 232 1.91 19.74 1.47
C ASP A 232 1.95 20.65 0.26
N THR A 233 3.01 20.59 -0.54
CA THR A 233 3.12 21.39 -1.76
C THR A 233 2.01 21.04 -2.74
N PHE A 234 1.61 19.77 -2.81
CA PHE A 234 0.48 19.35 -3.62
C PHE A 234 -0.83 19.97 -3.11
N TYR A 235 -1.14 19.83 -1.82
CA TYR A 235 -2.41 20.33 -1.25
C TYR A 235 -2.43 21.83 -0.92
N SER A 236 -1.31 22.53 -1.02
CA SER A 236 -1.29 24.01 -1.06
C SER A 236 -1.96 24.57 -2.32
N LYS A 237 -2.03 23.76 -3.39
CA LYS A 237 -2.61 24.13 -4.68
C LYS A 237 -4.00 23.53 -4.92
N TYR A 238 -4.36 22.48 -4.18
CA TYR A 238 -5.56 21.67 -4.40
C TYR A 238 -6.28 21.38 -3.08
N LEU A 239 -7.63 21.36 -3.08
CA LEU A 239 -8.42 21.05 -1.88
C LEU A 239 -8.31 19.57 -1.50
N LEU A 240 -8.18 19.29 -0.20
CA LEU A 240 -8.24 17.94 0.37
C LEU A 240 -9.64 17.34 0.17
N LYS A 241 -9.75 16.22 -0.55
CA LYS A 241 -10.99 15.45 -0.75
C LYS A 241 -10.65 13.96 -0.90
N PRO A 242 -11.52 13.04 -0.46
CA PRO A 242 -11.38 11.62 -0.78
C PRO A 242 -11.25 11.41 -2.30
N ASN A 243 -10.50 10.40 -2.71
CA ASN A 243 -10.46 9.99 -4.12
C ASN A 243 -11.80 9.27 -4.41
N PHE A 244 -12.45 9.59 -5.53
CA PHE A 244 -13.83 9.20 -5.91
C PHE A 244 -14.96 10.00 -5.24
#